data_AF-A0A7L8UX78-F1
#
_entry.id   AF-A0A7L8UX78-F1
#
_cell.length_a   1.000
_cell.length_b   1.000
_cell.length_c   1.000
_cell.angle_alpha   90.00
_cell.angle_beta   90.00
_cell.angle_gamma   90.00
#
_symmetry.space_group_name_H-M   'P 1'
#
loop_
_entity.id
_entity.type
_entity.pdbx_description
1 polymer ?
#
loop_
_entity_poly.entity_id
_entity_poly.type
_entity_poly.pdbx_seq_one_letter_code
_entity_poly.pdbx_strand_id
1 'polypeptide(L)'
;MKIQKNHQISDLNQILGRLRAMIDATDNQFQSRRFDVFGIEALRVEYDQLTKIWTVYEHRQIRHFQFDDIDLVAIEIYDVLHDFKLIF
;
A
#
# COMPACT_ATOMS: atom_id res chain seq x y z
N MET A 1 -11.81 36.42 -9.16
CA MET A 1 -12.09 35.30 -8.23
C MET A 1 -11.30 34.08 -8.70
N LYS A 2 -10.20 33.72 -8.04
CA LYS A 2 -9.43 32.51 -8.40
C LYS A 2 -10.08 31.32 -7.72
N ILE A 3 -10.61 30.39 -8.50
CA ILE A 3 -11.14 29.13 -7.98
C ILE A 3 -9.92 28.29 -7.56
N GLN A 4 -9.69 28.20 -6.26
CA GLN A 4 -8.71 27.26 -5.70
C GLN A 4 -9.32 25.86 -5.85
N LYS A 5 -8.88 25.12 -6.87
CA LYS A 5 -9.15 23.67 -6.94
C LYS A 5 -8.32 23.02 -5.83
N ASN A 6 -8.97 22.64 -4.73
CA ASN A 6 -8.37 21.66 -3.83
C ASN A 6 -8.18 20.37 -4.63
N HIS A 7 -6.94 20.09 -5.04
CA HIS A 7 -6.61 18.82 -5.67
C HIS A 7 -6.62 17.76 -4.56
N GLN A 8 -7.77 17.10 -4.37
CA GLN A 8 -7.84 15.90 -3.55
C GLN A 8 -6.88 14.88 -4.15
N ILE A 9 -5.81 14.55 -3.42
CA ILE A 9 -4.82 13.56 -3.88
C ILE A 9 -5.52 12.21 -3.85
N SER A 10 -5.63 11.55 -5.01
CA SER A 10 -6.21 10.20 -5.13
C SER A 10 -5.59 9.25 -4.11
N ASP A 11 -6.40 8.38 -3.51
CA ASP A 11 -5.94 7.33 -2.59
C ASP A 11 -4.83 6.48 -3.22
N LEU A 12 -4.94 6.18 -4.52
CA LEU A 12 -3.92 5.43 -5.25
C LEU A 12 -2.59 6.19 -5.33
N ASN A 13 -2.63 7.52 -5.52
CA ASN A 13 -1.41 8.35 -5.52
C ASN A 13 -0.77 8.38 -4.13
N GLN A 14 -1.57 8.37 -3.06
CA GLN A 14 -1.06 8.30 -1.69
C GLN A 14 -0.41 6.94 -1.41
N ILE A 15 -1.03 5.85 -1.86
CA ILE A 15 -0.48 4.49 -1.76
C ILE A 15 0.86 4.42 -2.51
N LEU A 16 0.89 4.82 -3.79
CA LEU A 16 2.11 4.84 -4.60
C LEU A 16 3.21 5.70 -3.97
N GLY A 17 2.87 6.85 -3.38
CA GLY A 17 3.83 7.67 -2.65
C GLY A 17 4.51 6.92 -1.50
N ARG A 18 3.74 6.14 -0.73
CA ARG A 18 4.27 5.31 0.37
C ARG A 18 5.11 4.15 -0.14
N LEU A 19 4.69 3.49 -1.21
CA LEU A 19 5.44 2.38 -1.83
C LEU A 19 6.77 2.88 -2.42
N ARG A 20 6.79 4.02 -3.12
CA ARG A 20 8.04 4.62 -3.62
C ARG A 20 9.01 4.97 -2.50
N ALA A 21 8.50 5.51 -1.40
CA ALA A 21 9.33 5.76 -0.21
C ALA A 21 9.92 4.48 0.40
N MET A 22 9.28 3.30 0.21
CA MET A 22 9.88 2.02 0.59
C MET A 22 11.02 1.64 -0.36
N ILE A 23 10.87 1.85 -1.67
CA ILE A 23 11.95 1.61 -2.65
C ILE A 23 13.17 2.49 -2.34
N ASP A 24 12.94 3.77 -2.04
CA ASP A 24 14.01 4.75 -1.81
C ASP A 24 14.73 4.56 -0.45
N ALA A 25 14.19 3.74 0.44
CA ALA A 25 14.77 3.49 1.75
C ALA A 25 16.05 2.64 1.64
N THR A 26 17.13 3.11 2.27
CA THR A 26 18.47 2.48 2.21
C THR A 26 18.92 1.91 3.55
N ASP A 27 18.08 1.96 4.58
CA ASP A 27 18.40 1.58 5.95
C ASP A 27 18.38 0.06 6.15
N ASN A 28 17.52 -0.67 5.46
CA ASN A 28 17.34 -2.12 5.61
C ASN A 28 17.01 -2.80 4.28
N GLN A 29 17.39 -4.08 4.14
CA GLN A 29 17.02 -4.92 2.98
C GLN A 29 15.50 -5.06 2.86
N PHE A 30 14.80 -5.31 3.98
CA PHE A 30 13.36 -5.44 3.97
C PHE A 30 12.71 -4.16 4.50
N GLN A 31 11.73 -3.66 3.77
CA GLN A 31 10.89 -2.55 4.19
C GLN A 31 9.48 -3.04 4.45
N SER A 32 8.90 -2.70 5.60
CA SER A 32 7.54 -3.10 5.98
C SER A 32 6.67 -1.89 6.27
N ARG A 33 5.43 -1.89 5.78
CA ARG A 33 4.43 -0.83 6.05
C ARG A 33 3.06 -1.45 6.28
N ARG A 34 2.33 -0.88 7.22
CA ARG A 34 0.93 -1.22 7.50
C ARG A 34 -0.03 -0.18 6.95
N PHE A 35 -1.19 -0.66 6.55
CA PHE A 35 -2.33 0.17 6.18
C PHE A 35 -3.50 -0.18 7.11
N ASP A 36 -3.92 0.83 7.86
CA ASP A 36 -4.94 0.69 8.90
C ASP A 36 -6.20 1.44 8.46
N VAL A 37 -7.37 0.87 8.73
CA VAL A 37 -8.69 1.49 8.51
C VAL A 37 -9.42 1.50 9.84
N PHE A 38 -9.88 2.67 10.28
CA PHE A 38 -10.51 2.87 11.60
C PHE A 38 -9.66 2.35 12.79
N GLY A 39 -8.34 2.38 12.66
CA GLY A 39 -7.41 1.87 13.68
C GLY A 39 -7.23 0.35 13.69
N ILE A 40 -7.85 -0.37 12.76
CA ILE A 40 -7.69 -1.81 12.56
C ILE A 40 -6.72 -2.02 11.39
N GLU A 41 -5.70 -2.86 11.56
CA GLU A 41 -4.79 -3.25 10.48
C GLU A 41 -5.59 -3.98 9.40
N ALA A 42 -5.66 -3.42 8.19
CA ALA A 42 -6.33 -4.04 7.06
C ALA A 42 -5.36 -4.93 6.28
N LEU A 43 -4.12 -4.45 6.10
CA LEU A 43 -3.05 -5.22 5.48
C LEU A 43 -1.67 -4.70 5.87
N ARG A 44 -0.66 -5.52 5.59
CA ARG A 44 0.76 -5.17 5.61
C ARG A 44 1.39 -5.45 4.26
N VAL A 45 2.29 -4.58 3.83
CA VAL A 45 3.13 -4.79 2.66
C VAL A 45 4.60 -4.86 3.08
N GLU A 46 5.33 -5.80 2.49
CA GLU A 46 6.77 -5.91 2.62
C GLU A 46 7.43 -5.81 1.25
N TYR A 47 8.59 -5.15 1.21
CA TYR A 47 9.41 -5.02 0.01
C TYR A 47 10.82 -5.51 0.30
N ASP A 48 11.27 -6.49 -0.47
CA ASP A 48 12.65 -6.97 -0.44
C ASP A 48 13.50 -6.20 -1.46
N GLN A 49 14.39 -5.36 -0.95
CA GLN A 49 15.31 -4.55 -1.76
C GLN A 49 16.28 -5.38 -2.60
N LEU A 50 16.55 -6.64 -2.23
CA LEU A 50 17.45 -7.50 -2.99
C LEU A 50 16.74 -8.11 -4.19
N THR A 51 15.58 -8.74 -3.96
CA THR A 51 14.84 -9.46 -5.00
C THR A 51 13.88 -8.56 -5.78
N LYS A 52 13.60 -7.36 -5.27
CA LYS A 52 12.63 -6.39 -5.82
C LYS A 52 11.19 -6.93 -5.84
N ILE A 53 10.90 -7.89 -4.96
CA ILE A 53 9.59 -8.50 -4.80
C ILE A 53 8.83 -7.84 -3.64
N TRP A 54 7.55 -7.59 -3.89
CA TRP A 54 6.59 -7.15 -2.91
C TRP A 54 5.82 -8.34 -2.37
N THR A 55 5.53 -8.35 -1.08
CA THR A 55 4.59 -9.30 -0.46
C THR A 55 3.48 -8.56 0.26
N VAL A 56 2.23 -8.85 -0.09
CA VAL A 56 1.03 -8.28 0.56
C VAL A 56 0.42 -9.33 1.48
N TYR A 57 0.22 -8.96 2.74
CA TYR A 57 -0.38 -9.77 3.79
C TYR A 57 -1.71 -9.14 4.21
N GLU A 58 -2.82 -9.76 3.85
CA GLU A 58 -4.16 -9.29 4.24
C GLU A 58 -4.54 -9.73 5.66
N HIS A 59 -5.16 -8.83 6.41
CA HIS A 59 -5.66 -9.09 7.75
C HIS A 59 -6.91 -9.99 7.70
N ARG A 60 -6.68 -11.31 7.61
CA ARG A 60 -7.58 -12.48 7.83
C ARG A 60 -7.32 -13.62 6.85
N GLN A 61 -6.56 -13.39 5.79
CA GLN A 61 -6.22 -14.44 4.85
C GLN A 61 -4.94 -15.17 5.29
N ILE A 62 -4.92 -16.50 5.15
CA ILE A 62 -3.69 -17.31 5.31
C ILE A 62 -2.77 -17.12 4.09
N ARG A 63 -3.32 -16.58 2.99
CA ARG A 63 -2.58 -16.34 1.76
C ARG A 63 -1.95 -14.95 1.78
N HIS A 64 -0.74 -14.90 1.25
CA HIS A 64 -0.05 -13.68 0.89
C HIS A 64 0.18 -13.69 -0.62
N PHE A 65 0.18 -12.51 -1.22
CA PHE A 65 0.39 -12.34 -2.64
C PHE A 65 1.76 -11.72 -2.90
N GLN A 66 2.41 -12.17 -3.96
CA GLN A 66 3.71 -11.65 -4.38
C GLN A 66 3.60 -10.96 -5.72
N PHE A 67 4.26 -9.82 -5.84
CA PHE A 67 4.23 -8.99 -7.04
C PHE A 67 5.64 -8.48 -7.35
N ASP A 68 5.93 -8.35 -8.64
CA ASP A 68 7.12 -7.72 -9.20
C ASP A 68 6.85 -6.30 -9.73
N ASP A 69 5.59 -5.88 -9.78
CA ASP A 69 5.14 -4.57 -10.25
C ASP A 69 4.49 -3.75 -9.13
N ILE A 70 4.98 -2.53 -8.91
CA ILE A 70 4.49 -1.59 -7.90
C ILE A 70 3.05 -1.13 -8.16
N ASP A 71 2.63 -1.01 -9.41
CA ASP A 71 1.28 -0.56 -9.76
C ASP A 71 0.25 -1.64 -9.42
N LEU A 72 0.59 -2.93 -9.62
CA LEU A 72 -0.24 -4.04 -9.19
C LEU A 72 -0.39 -4.11 -7.67
N VAL A 73 0.70 -3.88 -6.93
CA VAL A 73 0.66 -3.79 -5.46
C VAL A 73 -0.23 -2.63 -5.01
N ALA A 74 -0.16 -1.49 -5.70
CA ALA A 74 -0.97 -0.33 -5.35
C ALA A 74 -2.47 -0.58 -5.59
N ILE A 75 -2.83 -1.28 -6.67
CA ILE A 75 -4.20 -1.71 -6.95
C ILE A 75 -4.69 -2.68 -5.86
N GLU A 76 -3.90 -3.72 -5.54
CA GLU A 76 -4.24 -4.69 -4.49
C GLU A 76 -4.49 -4.02 -3.14
N ILE A 77 -3.60 -3.10 -2.74
CA ILE A 77 -3.76 -2.34 -1.49
C ILE A 77 -5.04 -1.50 -1.53
N TYR A 78 -5.32 -0.84 -2.65
CA TYR A 78 -6.53 -0.03 -2.79
C TYR A 78 -7.79 -0.89 -2.64
N ASP A 79 -7.84 -2.03 -3.33
CA ASP A 79 -8.98 -2.95 -3.31
C ASP A 79 -9.23 -3.50 -1.91
N VAL A 80 -8.19 -3.98 -1.22
CA VAL A 80 -8.33 -4.47 0.16
C VAL A 80 -8.82 -3.37 1.09
N LEU A 81 -8.30 -2.14 0.98
CA LEU A 81 -8.77 -1.02 1.80
C LEU A 81 -10.20 -0.60 1.48
N HIS A 82 -10.61 -0.72 0.21
CA HIS A 82 -11.97 -0.43 -0.22
C HIS A 82 -12.94 -1.48 0.33
N ASP A 83 -12.63 -2.76 0.14
CA ASP A 83 -13.43 -3.88 0.63
C ASP A 83 -13.54 -3.88 2.15
N PHE A 84 -12.45 -3.56 2.86
CA PHE A 84 -12.47 -3.42 4.30
C PHE A 84 -13.47 -2.35 4.77
N LYS A 85 -13.55 -1.21 4.08
CA LYS A 85 -14.53 -0.14 4.39
C LYS A 85 -15.98 -0.53 4.06
N LEU A 86 -16.21 -1.56 3.24
CA LEU A 86 -17.55 -2.06 2.94
C LEU A 86 -18.04 -3.06 3.99
N ILE A 87 -17.10 -3.70 4.71
CA ILE A 87 -17.39 -4.71 5.73
C ILE A 87 -17.64 -4.08 7.11
N PHE A 88 -17.06 -2.91 7.39
CA PHE A 88 -17.16 -2.19 8.66
C PHE A 88 -17.88 -0.85 8.53
#